data_AF-A0A166KEY5-F1
#
_entry.id   AF-A0A166KEY5-F1
#
_cell.length_a   1.000
_cell.length_b   1.000
_cell.length_c   1.000
_cell.angle_alpha   90.00
_cell.angle_beta   90.00
_cell.angle_gamma   90.00
#
_symmetry.space_group_name_H-M   'P 1'
#
loop_
_entity.id
_entity.type
_entity.pdbx_description
1 polymer ?
#
loop_
_entity_poly.entity_id
_entity_poly.type
_entity_poly.pdbx_seq_one_letter_code
_entity_poly.pdbx_strand_id
1 'polypeptide(L)'
;MATTYEQTSWVTNNQTCIVPGCDKPAPNQCSVCRCVKYCSAECQAADWKTHKRYCKQFEKQREDNIQKRLDEAMEKPDKKVCTGCNTRFRRDYPIDQECPDCGYVACEDCSCHHSRGTCECPNSNFGSPYCNRQPAWYHGARGRRYDGDYHPEGYNLGPETDPDLYEAEPRTCDNCGLRKFCLSPAGVQELSRMF
;
A
#
# COMPACT_ATOMS: atom_id res chain seq x y z
N MET A 1 -37.57 -32.05 2.27
CA MET A 1 -37.31 -31.54 3.63
C MET A 1 -37.17 -30.03 3.53
N ALA A 2 -37.95 -29.28 4.31
CA ALA A 2 -37.94 -27.82 4.28
C ALA A 2 -36.64 -27.32 4.93
N THR A 3 -35.74 -26.75 4.14
CA THR A 3 -34.59 -26.00 4.65
C THR A 3 -35.12 -24.76 5.36
N THR A 4 -35.21 -24.86 6.69
CA THR A 4 -35.52 -23.72 7.54
C THR A 4 -34.34 -22.75 7.50
N TYR A 5 -34.66 -21.46 7.66
CA TYR A 5 -33.73 -20.33 7.81
C TYR A 5 -32.72 -20.51 8.99
N GLU A 6 -32.86 -21.61 9.74
CA GLU A 6 -32.05 -22.11 10.85
C GLU A 6 -30.58 -22.44 10.50
N GLN A 7 -30.33 -22.97 9.29
CA GLN A 7 -29.19 -23.90 9.09
C GLN A 7 -28.19 -23.61 7.97
N THR A 8 -28.35 -22.57 7.16
CA THR A 8 -27.34 -22.23 6.12
C THR A 8 -26.41 -21.13 6.61
N SER A 9 -25.10 -21.35 6.54
CA SER A 9 -24.09 -20.31 6.82
C SER A 9 -24.30 -19.09 5.90
N TRP A 10 -24.88 -18.01 6.44
CA TRP A 10 -25.48 -16.90 5.67
C TRP A 10 -24.48 -15.88 5.09
N VAL A 11 -23.42 -16.35 4.43
CA VAL A 11 -22.67 -15.53 3.47
C VAL A 11 -22.31 -16.42 2.28
N THR A 12 -23.26 -16.63 1.38
CA THR A 12 -22.92 -17.15 0.05
C THR A 12 -23.26 -16.09 -0.97
N ASN A 13 -22.21 -15.46 -1.46
CA ASN A 13 -22.13 -14.85 -2.77
C ASN A 13 -22.61 -15.87 -3.82
N ASN A 14 -23.92 -16.00 -4.00
CA ASN A 14 -24.49 -16.90 -4.97
C ASN A 14 -25.29 -16.07 -5.97
N GLN A 15 -25.05 -16.30 -7.26
CA GLN A 15 -25.72 -15.60 -8.37
C GLN A 15 -27.16 -16.11 -8.60
N THR A 16 -27.66 -16.98 -7.72
CA THR A 16 -28.95 -17.68 -7.84
C THR A 16 -29.97 -17.18 -6.82
N CYS A 17 -31.24 -17.46 -7.08
CA CYS A 17 -32.35 -17.04 -6.24
C CYS A 17 -32.33 -17.72 -4.87
N ILE A 18 -32.62 -16.96 -3.80
CA ILE A 18 -32.63 -17.50 -2.43
C ILE A 18 -33.85 -18.40 -2.13
N VAL A 19 -34.91 -18.30 -2.95
CA VAL A 19 -36.14 -19.07 -2.72
C VAL A 19 -35.87 -20.56 -2.96
N PRO A 20 -36.14 -21.45 -1.98
CA PRO A 20 -35.92 -22.87 -2.14
C PRO A 20 -36.63 -23.44 -3.38
N GLY A 21 -35.91 -24.20 -4.20
CA GLY A 21 -36.43 -24.76 -5.44
C GLY A 21 -36.45 -23.79 -6.63
N CYS A 22 -35.82 -22.62 -6.52
CA CYS A 22 -35.66 -21.68 -7.62
C CYS A 22 -34.17 -21.54 -8.00
N ASP A 23 -33.76 -22.22 -9.08
CA ASP A 23 -32.36 -22.18 -9.57
C ASP A 23 -32.12 -21.06 -10.59
N LYS A 24 -33.06 -20.13 -10.73
CA LYS A 24 -32.93 -19.01 -11.67
C LYS A 24 -31.82 -18.05 -11.22
N PRO A 25 -31.12 -17.40 -12.18
CA PRO A 25 -30.20 -16.33 -11.84
C PRO A 25 -30.95 -15.19 -11.14
N ALA A 26 -30.29 -14.59 -10.16
CA ALA A 26 -30.86 -13.59 -9.28
C ALA A 26 -30.18 -12.22 -9.48
N PRO A 27 -30.57 -11.47 -10.52
CA PRO A 27 -30.02 -10.14 -10.78
C PRO A 27 -30.51 -9.10 -9.76
N ASN A 28 -31.63 -9.36 -9.08
CA ASN A 28 -32.22 -8.44 -8.14
C ASN A 28 -31.77 -8.76 -6.71
N GLN A 29 -31.58 -7.75 -5.88
CA GLN A 29 -31.29 -7.90 -4.46
C GLN A 29 -32.26 -7.08 -3.63
N CYS A 30 -32.46 -7.46 -2.37
CA CYS A 30 -33.26 -6.64 -1.45
C CYS A 30 -32.66 -5.22 -1.37
N SER A 31 -33.47 -4.19 -1.60
CA SER A 31 -33.02 -2.80 -1.61
C SER A 31 -32.53 -2.29 -0.24
N VAL A 32 -33.06 -2.87 0.84
CA VAL A 32 -32.75 -2.53 2.23
C VAL A 32 -31.45 -3.21 2.65
N CYS A 33 -31.47 -4.52 2.89
CA CYS A 33 -30.30 -5.21 3.42
C CYS A 33 -29.21 -5.51 2.39
N ARG A 34 -29.56 -5.61 1.10
CA ARG A 34 -28.67 -6.00 -0.01
C ARG A 34 -27.92 -7.34 0.20
N CYS A 35 -28.38 -8.17 1.14
CA CYS A 35 -27.72 -9.44 1.51
C CYS A 35 -28.32 -10.67 0.81
N VAL A 36 -29.57 -10.58 0.34
CA VAL A 36 -30.27 -11.69 -0.35
C VAL A 36 -30.62 -11.28 -1.79
N LYS A 37 -30.56 -12.25 -2.70
CA LYS A 37 -30.83 -12.07 -4.13
C LYS A 37 -32.05 -12.87 -4.59
N TYR A 38 -32.80 -12.31 -5.53
CA TYR A 38 -34.01 -12.88 -6.10
C TYR A 38 -33.98 -12.83 -7.63
N CYS A 39 -34.59 -13.82 -8.28
CA CYS A 39 -34.79 -13.76 -9.73
C CYS A 39 -35.90 -12.79 -10.14
N SER A 40 -36.90 -12.56 -9.28
CA SER A 40 -38.06 -11.71 -9.56
C SER A 40 -38.68 -11.13 -8.27
N ALA A 41 -39.55 -10.13 -8.43
CA ALA A 41 -40.34 -9.55 -7.32
C ALA A 41 -41.28 -10.58 -6.66
N GLU A 42 -41.75 -11.58 -7.42
CA GLU A 42 -42.59 -12.68 -6.91
C GLU A 42 -41.81 -13.54 -5.91
N CYS A 43 -40.56 -13.89 -6.24
CA CYS A 43 -39.68 -14.63 -5.33
C CYS A 43 -39.35 -13.82 -4.07
N GLN A 44 -39.15 -12.50 -4.22
CA GLN A 44 -38.99 -11.61 -3.07
C GLN A 44 -40.24 -11.57 -2.18
N ALA A 45 -41.44 -11.47 -2.77
CA ALA A 45 -42.69 -11.45 -2.02
C ALA A 45 -42.96 -12.79 -1.31
N ALA A 46 -42.61 -13.91 -1.94
CA ALA A 46 -42.73 -15.25 -1.36
C ALA A 46 -41.84 -15.42 -0.11
N ASP A 47 -40.58 -14.96 -0.19
CA ASP A 47 -39.64 -15.01 0.94
C ASP A 47 -39.88 -13.90 1.98
N TRP A 48 -40.63 -12.83 1.65
CA TRP A 48 -40.78 -11.68 2.54
C TRP A 48 -41.29 -12.03 3.94
N LYS A 49 -42.14 -13.05 4.08
CA LYS A 49 -42.68 -13.49 5.38
C LYS A 49 -41.59 -13.94 6.34
N THR A 50 -40.56 -14.62 5.81
CA THR A 50 -39.38 -15.11 6.53
C THR A 50 -38.31 -14.02 6.59
N HIS A 51 -37.95 -13.44 5.44
CA HIS A 51 -36.88 -12.46 5.31
C HIS A 51 -37.08 -11.20 6.15
N LYS A 52 -38.31 -10.66 6.24
CA LYS A 52 -38.55 -9.38 6.94
C LYS A 52 -38.08 -9.37 8.39
N ARG A 53 -38.09 -10.54 9.06
CA ARG A 53 -37.66 -10.70 10.45
C ARG A 53 -36.17 -10.42 10.61
N TYR A 54 -35.39 -10.70 9.57
CA TYR A 54 -33.93 -10.61 9.58
C TYR A 54 -33.39 -9.47 8.70
N CYS A 55 -34.21 -8.90 7.81
CA CYS A 55 -33.81 -7.85 6.88
C CYS A 55 -33.13 -6.65 7.57
N LYS A 56 -33.71 -6.17 8.68
CA LYS A 56 -33.12 -5.09 9.49
C LYS A 56 -31.79 -5.49 10.16
N GLN A 57 -31.67 -6.72 10.63
CA GLN A 57 -30.43 -7.24 11.21
C GLN A 57 -29.33 -7.31 10.16
N PHE A 58 -29.67 -7.74 8.95
CA PHE A 58 -28.73 -7.82 7.82
C PHE A 58 -28.29 -6.44 7.32
N GLU A 59 -29.20 -5.46 7.28
CA GLU A 59 -28.86 -4.06 7.01
C GLU A 59 -27.78 -3.57 7.99
N LYS A 60 -28.02 -3.75 9.29
CA LYS A 60 -27.05 -3.36 10.32
C LYS A 60 -25.73 -4.13 10.21
N GLN A 61 -25.76 -5.45 10.04
CA GLN A 61 -24.54 -6.26 9.87
C GLN A 61 -23.73 -5.81 8.65
N ARG A 62 -24.39 -5.41 7.56
CA ARG A 62 -23.71 -4.88 6.37
C ARG A 62 -23.06 -3.54 6.67
N GLU A 63 -23.74 -2.65 7.38
CA GLU A 63 -23.20 -1.35 7.82
C GLU A 63 -22.01 -1.53 8.76
N ASP A 64 -22.15 -2.36 9.79
CA ASP A 64 -21.09 -2.70 10.74
C ASP A 64 -19.87 -3.30 10.02
N ASN A 65 -20.07 -4.18 9.03
CA ASN A 65 -18.99 -4.73 8.21
C ASN A 65 -18.32 -3.68 7.32
N ILE A 66 -19.08 -2.74 6.75
CA ILE A 66 -18.51 -1.63 5.97
C ILE A 66 -17.66 -0.76 6.89
N GLN A 67 -18.18 -0.39 8.06
CA GLN A 67 -17.44 0.40 9.04
C GLN A 67 -16.17 -0.31 9.49
N LYS A 68 -16.25 -1.59 9.84
CA LYS A 68 -15.08 -2.39 10.22
C LYS A 68 -14.01 -2.40 9.13
N ARG A 69 -14.40 -2.53 7.85
CA ARG A 69 -13.46 -2.49 6.73
C ARG A 69 -12.83 -1.10 6.54
N LEU A 70 -13.58 -0.03 6.83
CA LEU A 70 -13.04 1.33 6.82
C LEU A 70 -12.04 1.50 7.96
N ASP A 71 -12.36 1.01 9.16
CA ASP A 71 -11.48 1.07 10.33
C ASP A 71 -10.20 0.24 10.12
N GLU A 72 -10.31 -0.98 9.59
CA GLU A 72 -9.17 -1.84 9.21
C GLU A 72 -8.29 -1.19 8.13
N ALA A 73 -8.89 -0.49 7.17
CA ALA A 73 -8.14 0.26 6.15
C ALA A 73 -7.42 1.49 6.74
N MET A 74 -7.85 1.97 7.90
CA MET A 74 -7.21 3.05 8.65
C MET A 74 -6.20 2.54 9.70
N GLU A 75 -6.10 1.23 9.91
CA GLU A 75 -5.12 0.65 10.82
C GLU A 75 -3.70 0.78 10.26
N LYS A 76 -2.73 1.05 11.15
CA LYS A 76 -1.32 1.17 10.78
C LYS A 76 -0.80 -0.16 10.20
N PRO A 77 0.15 -0.12 9.24
CA PRO A 77 0.66 -1.32 8.57
C PRO A 77 1.44 -2.26 9.51
N ASP A 78 1.49 -3.56 9.17
CA ASP A 78 2.21 -4.58 9.95
C ASP A 78 3.72 -4.30 9.95
N LYS A 79 4.30 -4.14 11.15
CA LYS A 79 5.72 -3.87 11.36
C LYS A 79 6.65 -5.06 11.10
N LYS A 80 6.16 -6.21 10.64
CA LYS A 80 6.98 -7.38 10.30
C LYS A 80 7.52 -7.34 8.86
N VAL A 81 6.96 -6.50 8.01
CA VAL A 81 7.33 -6.39 6.59
C VAL A 81 7.44 -4.93 6.17
N CYS A 82 8.32 -4.63 5.23
CA CYS A 82 8.38 -3.31 4.64
C CYS A 82 7.08 -3.03 3.88
N THR A 83 6.46 -1.88 4.14
CA THR A 83 5.22 -1.47 3.46
C THR A 83 5.42 -1.27 1.95
N GLY A 84 6.62 -0.87 1.50
CA GLY A 84 6.92 -0.60 0.09
C GLY A 84 7.25 -1.82 -0.76
N CYS A 85 8.04 -2.77 -0.24
CA CYS A 85 8.50 -3.94 -1.01
C CYS A 85 8.08 -5.29 -0.41
N ASN A 86 7.38 -5.29 0.72
CA ASN A 86 6.95 -6.49 1.45
C ASN A 86 8.08 -7.42 1.91
N THR A 87 9.34 -6.94 1.92
CA THR A 87 10.45 -7.71 2.48
C THR A 87 10.28 -7.89 3.98
N ARG A 88 10.64 -9.05 4.52
CA ARG A 88 10.43 -9.38 5.94
C ARG A 88 11.58 -8.85 6.78
N PHE A 89 11.28 -8.09 7.82
CA PHE A 89 12.28 -7.63 8.77
C PHE A 89 12.78 -8.76 9.66
N ARG A 90 14.06 -8.71 9.99
CA ARG A 90 14.78 -9.67 10.82
C ARG A 90 15.73 -8.92 11.75
N ARG A 91 16.39 -9.65 12.66
CA ARG A 91 17.35 -9.05 13.60
C ARG A 91 18.51 -8.34 12.90
N ASP A 92 18.98 -8.92 11.81
CA ASP A 92 20.06 -8.48 10.92
C ASP A 92 19.59 -7.52 9.82
N TYR A 93 18.28 -7.37 9.65
CA TYR A 93 17.67 -6.48 8.66
C TYR A 93 16.43 -5.81 9.30
N PRO A 94 16.66 -4.86 10.22
CA PRO A 94 15.57 -4.21 10.96
C PRO A 94 14.82 -3.20 10.07
N ILE A 95 13.77 -2.61 10.65
CA ILE A 95 13.10 -1.45 10.07
C ILE A 95 14.11 -0.30 10.02
N ASP A 96 14.28 0.33 8.86
CA ASP A 96 15.17 1.50 8.71
C ASP A 96 14.45 2.77 9.18
N GLN A 97 13.23 2.99 8.70
CA GLN A 97 12.42 4.16 9.06
C GLN A 97 10.95 3.81 9.27
N GLU A 98 10.30 4.52 10.21
CA GLU A 98 8.86 4.44 10.49
C GLU A 98 8.23 5.84 10.41
N CYS A 99 7.18 5.99 9.60
CA CYS A 99 6.46 7.25 9.46
C CYS A 99 5.60 7.52 10.70
N PRO A 100 5.74 8.67 11.37
CA PRO A 100 5.00 8.97 12.61
C PRO A 100 3.48 9.08 12.38
N ASP A 101 3.08 9.57 11.20
CA ASP A 101 1.69 9.87 10.88
C ASP A 101 0.90 8.60 10.52
N CYS A 102 1.35 7.87 9.51
CA CYS A 102 0.63 6.70 8.99
C CYS A 102 1.20 5.35 9.44
N GLY A 103 2.34 5.32 10.14
CA GLY A 103 2.99 4.08 10.59
C GLY A 103 3.67 3.29 9.46
N TYR A 104 3.79 3.85 8.26
CA TYR A 104 4.52 3.23 7.14
C TYR A 104 5.94 2.83 7.58
N VAL A 105 6.31 1.58 7.38
CA VAL A 105 7.64 1.06 7.71
C VAL A 105 8.44 0.74 6.45
N ALA A 106 9.66 1.24 6.38
CA ALA A 106 10.53 1.08 5.22
C ALA A 106 11.78 0.26 5.59
N CYS A 107 12.22 -0.62 4.69
CA CYS A 107 13.61 -1.08 4.69
C CYS A 107 14.52 0.03 4.13
N GLU A 108 15.83 -0.15 4.23
CA GLU A 108 16.81 0.84 3.81
C GLU A 108 16.58 1.33 2.37
N ASP A 109 16.41 0.42 1.41
CA ASP A 109 16.15 0.77 0.01
C ASP A 109 14.82 1.48 -0.21
N CYS A 110 13.76 1.08 0.50
CA CYS A 110 12.46 1.72 0.39
C CYS A 110 12.43 3.06 1.11
N SER A 111 13.29 3.30 2.10
CA SER A 111 13.39 4.58 2.81
C SER A 111 13.77 5.73 1.89
N CYS A 112 14.29 5.43 0.69
CA CYS A 112 14.78 6.44 -0.22
C CYS A 112 13.70 6.96 -1.19
N HIS A 113 13.64 8.29 -1.38
CA HIS A 113 12.71 8.96 -2.31
C HIS A 113 13.37 10.03 -3.17
N HIS A 114 12.66 10.54 -4.18
CA HIS A 114 13.15 11.60 -5.07
C HIS A 114 12.22 12.83 -5.19
N SER A 115 11.09 12.90 -4.46
CA SER A 115 10.22 14.09 -4.51
C SER A 115 9.12 14.22 -3.45
N ARG A 116 8.50 13.12 -3.00
CA ARG A 116 7.23 13.18 -2.21
C ARG A 116 7.23 12.37 -0.91
N GLY A 117 8.40 12.00 -0.40
CA GLY A 117 8.47 11.01 0.66
C GLY A 117 8.24 9.59 0.14
N THR A 118 8.47 8.61 1.01
CA THR A 118 8.31 7.18 0.76
C THR A 118 6.89 6.69 1.12
N CYS A 119 6.21 7.35 2.05
CA CYS A 119 4.90 6.90 2.56
C CYS A 119 3.71 7.49 1.79
N GLU A 120 2.52 6.93 2.03
CA GLU A 120 1.26 7.32 1.35
C GLU A 120 0.63 8.64 1.85
N CYS A 121 1.29 9.36 2.74
CA CYS A 121 0.77 10.62 3.29
C CYS A 121 0.80 11.73 2.22
N PRO A 122 -0.29 12.48 1.99
CA PRO A 122 -0.41 13.43 0.87
C PRO A 122 0.68 14.50 0.76
N ASN A 123 1.34 14.86 1.88
CA ASN A 123 2.35 15.91 1.98
C ASN A 123 3.53 15.50 2.88
N SER A 124 3.84 14.21 2.98
CA SER A 124 4.96 13.78 3.82
C SER A 124 6.29 13.97 3.10
N ASN A 125 7.33 14.30 3.88
CA ASN A 125 8.72 14.24 3.45
C ASN A 125 9.46 13.09 4.16
N PHE A 126 8.71 12.07 4.58
CA PHE A 126 9.23 10.88 5.25
C PHE A 126 10.11 10.08 4.29
N GLY A 127 11.28 9.65 4.77
CA GLY A 127 12.29 9.01 3.97
C GLY A 127 13.55 9.87 3.85
N SER A 128 14.51 9.39 3.08
CA SER A 128 15.75 10.10 2.78
C SER A 128 15.87 10.33 1.28
N PRO A 129 16.30 11.51 0.83
CA PRO A 129 16.45 11.74 -0.60
C PRO A 129 17.58 10.86 -1.17
N TYR A 130 17.37 10.26 -2.34
CA TYR A 130 18.38 9.42 -3.00
C TYR A 130 19.72 10.14 -3.21
N CYS A 131 19.72 11.47 -3.32
CA CYS A 131 20.94 12.23 -3.55
C CYS A 131 21.95 12.14 -2.39
N ASN A 132 21.55 11.83 -1.16
CA ASN A 132 22.51 11.64 -0.06
C ASN A 132 23.14 10.24 -0.03
N ARG A 133 22.67 9.32 -0.87
CA ARG A 133 23.15 7.94 -0.88
C ARG A 133 24.35 7.78 -1.82
N GLN A 134 25.15 6.74 -1.61
CA GLN A 134 26.16 6.37 -2.59
C GLN A 134 25.48 5.72 -3.80
N PRO A 135 26.02 5.90 -5.02
CA PRO A 135 25.54 5.19 -6.21
C PRO A 135 25.68 3.67 -6.01
N ALA A 136 24.55 2.98 -5.88
CA ALA A 136 24.51 1.54 -5.69
C ALA A 136 23.24 0.96 -6.33
N TRP A 137 23.14 -0.37 -6.38
CA TRP A 137 21.91 -1.02 -6.79
C TRP A 137 20.93 -1.09 -5.61
N TYR A 138 20.01 -0.12 -5.56
CA TYR A 138 18.84 -0.16 -4.68
C TYR A 138 17.70 -0.89 -5.39
N HIS A 139 16.98 -1.75 -4.69
CA HIS A 139 15.85 -2.48 -5.25
C HIS A 139 14.63 -1.55 -5.47
N GLY A 140 14.65 -0.82 -6.58
CA GLY A 140 13.56 0.04 -7.03
C GLY A 140 12.49 -0.72 -7.81
N ALA A 141 11.23 -0.37 -7.59
CA ALA A 141 10.11 -0.93 -8.34
C ALA A 141 10.34 -0.74 -9.85
N ARG A 142 10.44 -1.86 -10.59
CA ARG A 142 10.75 -2.00 -12.03
C ARG A 142 12.24 -2.08 -12.42
N GLY A 143 13.16 -2.31 -11.48
CA GLY A 143 14.53 -2.75 -11.79
C GLY A 143 15.41 -1.70 -12.49
N ARG A 144 15.04 -0.42 -12.45
CA ARG A 144 15.88 0.68 -12.93
C ARG A 144 16.65 1.28 -11.75
N ARG A 145 17.95 1.55 -11.98
CA ARG A 145 18.79 2.31 -11.04
C ARG A 145 18.32 3.75 -11.01
N TYR A 146 18.46 4.41 -9.87
CA TYR A 146 18.28 5.85 -9.77
C TYR A 146 19.36 6.57 -10.60
N ASP A 147 18.93 7.47 -11.46
CA ASP A 147 19.73 8.18 -12.47
C ASP A 147 19.82 9.69 -12.23
N GLY A 148 19.30 10.16 -11.10
CA GLY A 148 19.39 11.57 -10.71
C GLY A 148 20.69 11.91 -9.97
N ASP A 149 20.70 13.09 -9.37
CA ASP A 149 21.86 13.62 -8.68
C ASP A 149 22.24 12.84 -7.44
N TYR A 150 23.55 12.73 -7.21
CA TYR A 150 24.16 12.18 -6.02
C TYR A 150 25.14 13.20 -5.44
N HIS A 151 25.14 13.35 -4.12
CA HIS A 151 26.08 14.12 -3.33
C HIS A 151 26.20 13.45 -1.95
N PRO A 152 26.66 12.19 -1.88
CA PRO A 152 26.83 11.51 -0.60
C PRO A 152 27.79 12.31 0.28
N GLU A 153 27.39 12.56 1.52
CA GLU A 153 28.19 13.24 2.54
C GLU A 153 28.43 12.23 3.68
N GLY A 154 29.60 11.59 3.71
CA GLY A 154 29.93 10.61 4.77
C GLY A 154 31.14 9.72 4.46
N TYR A 155 31.67 9.03 5.49
CA TYR A 155 32.76 8.03 5.40
C TYR A 155 33.94 8.40 4.48
N ASN A 156 34.56 9.56 4.68
CA ASN A 156 35.68 10.06 3.87
C ASN A 156 35.37 10.18 2.37
N LEU A 157 34.09 10.29 1.99
CA LEU A 157 33.65 10.56 0.62
C LEU A 157 33.00 11.95 0.59
N GLY A 158 33.59 12.85 -0.17
CA GLY A 158 33.20 14.25 -0.27
C GLY A 158 34.08 15.02 -1.24
N PRO A 159 33.68 16.23 -1.65
CA PRO A 159 34.47 17.06 -2.57
C PRO A 159 35.84 17.47 -2.00
N GLU A 160 36.00 17.46 -0.68
CA GLU A 160 37.29 17.76 -0.02
C GLU A 160 38.24 16.56 -0.02
N THR A 161 37.70 15.34 0.08
CA THR A 161 38.48 14.10 0.16
C THR A 161 38.75 13.50 -1.21
N ASP A 162 37.77 13.59 -2.12
CA ASP A 162 37.77 12.96 -3.45
C ASP A 162 37.30 13.95 -4.53
N PRO A 163 37.98 15.10 -4.71
CA PRO A 163 37.51 16.18 -5.61
C PRO A 163 37.26 15.71 -7.05
N ASP A 164 37.99 14.71 -7.52
CA ASP A 164 37.87 14.18 -8.89
C ASP A 164 36.54 13.44 -9.15
N LEU A 165 35.85 12.98 -8.10
CA LEU A 165 34.55 12.31 -8.23
C LEU A 165 33.39 13.31 -8.38
N TYR A 166 33.60 14.56 -7.97
CA TYR A 166 32.56 15.59 -7.91
C TYR A 166 32.67 16.56 -9.09
N GLU A 167 31.59 17.28 -9.37
CA GLU A 167 31.61 18.42 -10.28
C GLU A 167 32.49 19.55 -9.73
N ALA A 168 33.16 20.28 -10.63
CA ALA A 168 34.11 21.32 -10.25
C ALA A 168 33.47 22.52 -9.51
N GLU A 169 32.21 22.82 -9.79
CA GLU A 169 31.47 23.90 -9.16
C GLU A 169 30.15 23.39 -8.55
N PRO A 170 29.71 23.95 -7.41
CA PRO A 170 28.48 23.52 -6.77
C PRO A 170 27.26 24.11 -7.50
N ARG A 171 26.31 23.25 -7.82
CA ARG A 171 25.04 23.58 -8.47
C ARG A 171 23.84 23.18 -7.60
N THR A 172 22.66 23.63 -7.99
CA THR A 172 21.41 23.18 -7.37
C THR A 172 21.18 21.71 -7.70
N CYS A 173 20.97 20.88 -6.68
CA CYS A 173 20.59 19.48 -6.86
C CYS A 173 19.14 19.38 -7.31
N ASP A 174 18.88 18.61 -8.37
CA ASP A 174 17.56 18.42 -8.96
C ASP A 174 16.61 17.60 -8.06
N ASN A 175 17.15 16.92 -7.03
CA ASN A 175 16.37 16.15 -6.06
C ASN A 175 16.05 16.96 -4.80
N CYS A 176 17.07 17.46 -4.08
CA CYS A 176 16.86 18.16 -2.82
C CYS A 176 16.73 19.69 -2.94
N GLY A 177 17.04 20.27 -4.10
CA GLY A 177 17.00 21.72 -4.33
C GLY A 177 18.10 22.52 -3.63
N LEU A 178 19.02 21.86 -2.92
CA LEU A 178 20.13 22.50 -2.23
C LEU A 178 21.31 22.70 -3.18
N ARG A 179 22.08 23.77 -2.95
CA ARG A 179 23.34 23.99 -3.68
C ARG A 179 24.43 23.10 -3.10
N LYS A 180 24.87 22.09 -3.86
CA LYS A 180 25.81 21.04 -3.45
C LYS A 180 26.85 20.79 -4.54
N PHE A 181 27.97 20.18 -4.16
CA PHE A 181 28.86 19.53 -5.12
C PHE A 181 28.24 18.16 -5.44
N CYS A 182 27.65 18.01 -6.62
CA CYS A 182 27.11 16.73 -7.08
C CYS A 182 28.23 15.88 -7.68
N LEU A 183 28.08 14.56 -7.66
CA LEU A 183 28.96 13.63 -8.36
C LEU A 183 28.91 13.90 -9.86
N SER A 184 30.08 13.91 -10.48
CA SER A 184 30.17 13.96 -11.94
C SER A 184 29.69 12.64 -12.55
N PRO A 185 29.34 12.60 -13.86
CA PRO A 185 28.99 11.35 -14.53
C PRO A 185 30.09 10.27 -14.41
N ALA A 186 31.35 10.69 -14.39
CA ALA A 186 32.49 9.80 -14.16
C ALA A 186 32.53 9.28 -12.71
N GLY A 187 32.34 10.15 -11.72
CA GLY A 187 32.30 9.77 -10.30
C GLY A 187 31.15 8.83 -9.97
N VAL A 188 29.96 9.04 -10.55
CA VAL A 188 28.83 8.11 -10.43
C VAL A 188 29.20 6.73 -10.98
N GLN A 189 29.84 6.68 -12.15
CA GLN A 189 30.25 5.43 -12.77
C GLN A 189 31.33 4.71 -11.97
N GLU A 190 32.27 5.45 -11.38
CA GLU A 190 33.35 4.91 -10.56
C GLU A 190 32.81 4.28 -9.27
N LEU A 191 31.99 5.00 -8.51
CA LEU A 191 31.40 4.49 -7.27
C LEU A 191 30.43 3.33 -7.52
N SER A 192 29.67 3.37 -8.62
CA SER A 192 28.76 2.28 -9.01
C SER A 192 29.47 0.96 -9.38
N ARG A 193 30.80 0.96 -9.54
CA ARG A 193 31.61 -0.25 -9.78
C ARG A 193 32.21 -0.81 -8.50
N MET A 194 32.29 -0.01 -7.44
CA MET A 194 32.85 -0.42 -6.15
C MET A 194 31.85 -1.22 -5.31
N PHE A 195 30.55 -1.07 -5.57
CA PHE A 195 29.43 -1.66 -4.84
C PHE A 195 28.35 -2.20 -5.80
#